data_AF-A0A3N5GE87-F1
#
_entry.id   AF-A0A3N5GE87-F1
#
_cell.length_a   1.000
_cell.length_b   1.000
_cell.length_c   1.000
_cell.angle_alpha   90.00
_cell.angle_beta   90.00
_cell.angle_gamma   90.00
#
_symmetry.space_group_name_H-M   'P 1'
#
loop_
_entity.id
_entity.type
_entity.pdbx_description
1 polymer ?
#
loop_
_entity_poly.entity_id
_entity_poly.type
_entity_poly.pdbx_seq_one_letter_code
_entity_poly.pdbx_strand_id
1 'polypeptide(L)'
;TPVLQYIEANAESDLTPETLARAARVSVRTLHAAFQQQLGESPMAYVRRIRLGRVRAELLRSDPSKVRVTDVAMRWGFMHLSRFAEQYREQFNELPSVTLHR
;
A
#
# COMPACT_ATOMS: atom_id res chain seq x y z
N THR A 1 8.90 -14.69 0.64
CA THR A 1 8.42 -15.35 -0.59
C THR A 1 8.65 -14.46 -1.79
N PRO A 2 8.96 -14.98 -2.99
CA PRO A 2 9.22 -14.16 -4.20
C PRO A 2 8.13 -13.12 -4.51
N VAL A 3 6.87 -13.43 -4.19
CA VAL A 3 5.75 -12.50 -4.38
C VAL A 3 5.79 -11.28 -3.47
N LEU A 4 6.34 -11.39 -2.25
CA LEU A 4 6.46 -10.25 -1.33
C LEU A 4 7.51 -9.25 -1.84
N GLN A 5 8.67 -9.76 -2.28
CA GLN A 5 9.71 -8.94 -2.91
C GLN A 5 9.20 -8.27 -4.19
N TYR A 6 8.42 -9.00 -4.99
CA TYR A 6 7.77 -8.43 -6.17
C TYR A 6 6.82 -7.27 -5.80
N ILE A 7 6.00 -7.42 -4.76
CA ILE A 7 5.12 -6.35 -4.28
C ILE A 7 5.95 -5.15 -3.79
N GLU A 8 6.97 -5.38 -2.97
CA GLU A 8 7.79 -4.30 -2.41
C GLU A 8 8.51 -3.47 -3.48
N ALA A 9 8.95 -4.13 -4.56
CA ALA A 9 9.62 -3.49 -5.70
C ALA A 9 8.66 -2.81 -6.68
N ASN A 10 7.40 -3.25 -6.77
CA ASN A 10 6.43 -2.78 -7.77
C ASN A 10 5.20 -2.12 -7.15
N ALA A 11 5.29 -1.65 -5.91
CA ALA A 11 4.15 -1.13 -5.15
C ALA A 11 3.48 0.10 -5.80
N GLU A 12 4.21 0.88 -6.60
CA GLU A 12 3.69 2.05 -7.32
C GLU A 12 2.92 1.66 -8.60
N SER A 13 3.13 0.45 -9.13
CA SER A 13 2.44 -0.06 -10.33
C SER A 13 1.04 -0.57 -10.02
N ASP A 14 0.22 -0.74 -11.07
CA ASP A 14 -1.08 -1.40 -10.98
C ASP A 14 -0.94 -2.90 -10.69
N LEU A 15 -0.90 -3.22 -9.39
CA LEU A 15 -0.90 -4.59 -8.89
C LEU A 15 -2.33 -5.10 -8.77
N THR A 16 -2.59 -6.27 -9.37
CA THR A 16 -3.86 -7.00 -9.25
C THR A 16 -3.59 -8.41 -8.72
N PRO A 17 -4.60 -9.11 -8.18
CA PRO A 17 -4.44 -10.51 -7.77
C PRO A 17 -3.88 -11.39 -8.90
N GLU A 18 -4.27 -11.13 -10.15
CA GLU A 18 -3.81 -11.86 -11.33
C GLU A 18 -2.33 -11.60 -11.64
N THR A 19 -1.86 -10.35 -11.54
CA THR A 19 -0.43 -10.05 -11.78
C THR A 19 0.44 -10.66 -10.69
N LEU A 20 0.00 -10.63 -9.44
CA LEU A 20 0.69 -11.26 -8.31
C LEU A 20 0.71 -12.79 -8.41
N ALA A 21 -0.41 -13.40 -8.78
CA ALA A 21 -0.50 -14.85 -8.96
C ALA A 21 0.41 -15.32 -10.10
N ARG A 22 0.47 -14.56 -11.21
CA ARG A 22 1.38 -14.81 -12.32
C ARG A 22 2.84 -14.70 -11.90
N ALA A 23 3.21 -13.65 -11.16
CA ALA A 23 4.57 -13.48 -10.64
C ALA A 23 4.98 -14.64 -9.72
N ALA A 24 4.03 -15.18 -8.96
CA ALA A 24 4.22 -16.33 -8.07
C ALA A 24 4.08 -17.71 -8.75
N ARG A 25 3.69 -17.76 -10.04
CA ARG A 25 3.37 -19.00 -10.78
C ARG A 25 2.34 -19.90 -10.09
N VAL A 26 1.32 -19.30 -9.51
CA VAL A 26 0.23 -20.03 -8.84
C VAL A 26 -1.14 -19.50 -9.28
N SER A 27 -2.21 -20.19 -8.92
CA SER A 27 -3.56 -19.65 -9.08
C SER A 27 -3.83 -18.50 -8.08
N VAL A 28 -4.77 -17.61 -8.40
CA VAL A 28 -5.22 -16.55 -7.47
C VAL A 28 -5.74 -17.16 -6.16
N ARG A 29 -6.44 -18.29 -6.23
CA ARG A 29 -6.90 -19.02 -5.03
C ARG A 29 -5.73 -19.44 -4.13
N THR A 30 -4.71 -20.04 -4.73
CA THR A 30 -3.50 -20.47 -4.02
C THR A 30 -2.75 -19.27 -3.43
N LEU A 31 -2.67 -18.16 -4.18
CA LEU A 31 -2.09 -16.91 -3.69
C LEU A 31 -2.82 -16.41 -2.44
N HIS A 32 -4.15 -16.29 -2.49
CA HIS A 32 -4.96 -15.87 -1.35
C HIS A 32 -4.79 -16.80 -0.15
N ALA A 33 -4.82 -18.12 -0.35
CA ALA A 33 -4.62 -19.09 0.71
C ALA A 33 -3.23 -18.94 1.36
N ALA A 34 -2.18 -18.77 0.56
CA ALA A 34 -0.83 -18.59 1.06
C ALA A 34 -0.69 -17.30 1.88
N PHE A 35 -1.25 -16.18 1.41
CA PHE A 35 -1.27 -14.92 2.13
C PHE A 35 -2.03 -15.02 3.46
N GLN A 36 -3.20 -15.66 3.45
CA GLN A 36 -3.97 -15.87 4.68
C GLN A 36 -3.23 -16.76 5.67
N GLN A 37 -2.58 -17.84 5.22
CA GLN A 37 -1.84 -18.76 6.08
C GLN A 37 -0.55 -18.16 6.64
N GLN A 38 0.18 -17.37 5.83
CA GLN A 38 1.50 -16.86 6.21
C GLN A 38 1.45 -15.51 6.91
N LEU A 39 0.48 -14.66 6.56
CA LEU A 39 0.44 -13.25 6.97
C LEU A 39 -0.90 -12.86 7.63
N GLY A 40 -1.90 -13.73 7.61
CA GLY A 40 -3.22 -13.45 8.18
C GLY A 40 -4.03 -12.40 7.42
N GLU A 41 -3.56 -11.96 6.25
CA GLU A 41 -4.18 -10.90 5.44
C GLU A 41 -4.29 -11.31 3.96
N SER A 42 -5.11 -10.62 3.17
CA SER A 42 -5.20 -10.86 1.73
C SER A 42 -4.02 -10.26 0.97
N PRO A 43 -3.71 -10.72 -0.27
CA PRO A 43 -2.65 -10.13 -1.08
C PRO A 43 -2.80 -8.62 -1.27
N MET A 44 -4.03 -8.16 -1.51
CA MET A 44 -4.30 -6.73 -1.70
C MET A 44 -4.30 -5.93 -0.39
N ALA A 45 -4.53 -6.58 0.76
CA ALA A 45 -4.31 -5.96 2.05
C ALA A 45 -2.82 -5.71 2.31
N TYR A 46 -1.97 -6.67 1.97
CA TYR A 46 -0.52 -6.51 2.03
C TYR A 46 -0.03 -5.40 1.09
N VAL A 47 -0.46 -5.38 -0.17
CA VAL A 47 -0.12 -4.30 -1.12
C VAL A 47 -0.51 -2.92 -0.55
N ARG A 48 -1.72 -2.80 -0.02
CA ARG A 48 -2.18 -1.57 0.64
C ARG A 48 -1.27 -1.18 1.81
N ARG A 49 -0.90 -2.13 2.66
CA ARG A 49 -0.04 -1.89 3.82
C ARG A 49 1.34 -1.35 3.42
N ILE A 50 1.93 -1.91 2.36
CA ILE A 50 3.18 -1.41 1.78
C ILE A 50 3.00 0.00 1.23
N ARG A 51 1.95 0.26 0.43
CA ARG A 51 1.66 1.59 -0.12
C ARG A 51 1.44 2.64 0.97
N LEU A 52 0.71 2.32 2.03
CA LEU A 52 0.51 3.21 3.19
C LEU A 52 1.85 3.53 3.88
N GLY A 53 2.74 2.55 4.02
CA GLY A 53 4.10 2.75 4.51
C GLY A 53 4.92 3.70 3.62
N ARG A 54 4.83 3.55 2.30
CA ARG A 54 5.50 4.41 1.33
C ARG A 54 4.97 5.84 1.35
N VAL A 55 3.65 6.02 1.42
CA VAL A 55 3.01 7.33 1.63
C VAL A 55 3.54 7.99 2.90
N ARG A 56 3.51 7.28 4.04
CA ARG A 56 4.03 7.81 5.31
C ARG A 56 5.49 8.25 5.19
N ALA A 57 6.32 7.40 4.59
CA ALA A 57 7.72 7.72 4.37
C ALA A 57 7.85 9.00 3.52
N GLU A 58 7.14 9.12 2.40
CA GLU A 58 7.19 10.31 1.54
C GLU A 58 6.70 11.58 2.24
N LEU A 59 5.61 11.50 3.02
CA LEU A 59 5.09 12.66 3.75
C LEU A 59 6.10 13.18 4.79
N LEU A 60 6.78 12.30 5.53
CA LEU A 60 7.77 12.69 6.55
C LEU A 60 9.03 13.37 6.01
N ARG A 61 9.33 13.21 4.71
CA ARG A 61 10.49 13.84 4.02
C ARG A 61 10.06 15.00 3.12
N SER A 62 8.77 15.32 3.10
CA SER A 62 8.21 16.36 2.25
C SER A 62 8.15 17.70 2.96
N ASP A 63 8.23 18.78 2.18
CA ASP A 63 7.99 20.13 2.65
C ASP A 63 6.46 20.41 2.63
N PRO A 64 5.81 20.70 3.78
CA PRO A 64 4.37 20.93 3.84
C PRO A 64 3.89 22.09 2.97
N SER A 65 4.78 23.04 2.65
CA SER A 65 4.46 24.20 1.80
C SER A 65 4.40 23.85 0.30
N LYS A 66 4.94 22.68 -0.10
CA LYS A 66 5.11 22.28 -1.50
C LYS A 66 4.36 21.02 -1.88
N VAL A 67 4.05 20.17 -0.91
CA VAL A 67 3.45 18.85 -1.15
C VAL A 67 2.03 18.80 -0.59
N ARG A 68 1.12 18.19 -1.34
CA ARG A 68 -0.24 17.92 -0.88
C ARG A 68 -0.39 16.43 -0.60
N VAL A 69 -1.06 16.10 0.51
CA VAL A 69 -1.39 14.71 0.88
C VAL A 69 -2.10 13.98 -0.26
N THR A 70 -2.99 14.66 -0.98
CA THR A 70 -3.74 14.11 -2.11
C THR A 70 -2.83 13.61 -3.22
N ASP A 71 -1.79 14.37 -3.54
CA ASP A 71 -0.91 14.09 -4.67
C ASP A 71 -0.04 12.87 -4.34
N VAL A 72 0.45 12.80 -3.10
CA VAL A 72 1.18 11.63 -2.59
C VAL A 72 0.29 10.39 -2.56
N ALA A 73 -0.94 10.51 -2.05
CA ALA A 73 -1.87 9.39 -2.02
C ALA A 73 -2.17 8.84 -3.42
N MET A 74 -2.45 9.72 -4.38
CA MET A 74 -2.72 9.33 -5.77
C MET A 74 -1.50 8.68 -6.45
N ARG A 75 -0.29 9.20 -6.22
CA ARG A 75 0.97 8.60 -6.72
C ARG A 75 1.11 7.14 -6.27
N TRP A 76 0.76 6.85 -5.03
CA TRP A 76 0.79 5.49 -4.47
C TRP A 76 -0.48 4.68 -4.77
N GLY A 77 -1.33 5.12 -5.70
CA GLY A 77 -2.48 4.38 -6.20
C GLY A 77 -3.73 4.44 -5.32
N PHE A 78 -3.87 5.45 -4.45
CA PHE A 78 -5.09 5.69 -3.68
C PHE A 78 -6.01 6.69 -4.38
N MET A 79 -7.02 6.18 -5.09
CA MET A 79 -7.97 7.00 -5.85
C MET A 79 -9.14 7.53 -4.99
N HIS A 80 -9.44 6.88 -3.87
CA HIS A 80 -10.55 7.25 -2.98
C HIS A 80 -10.00 7.86 -1.68
N LEU A 81 -9.89 9.19 -1.64
CA LEU A 81 -9.18 9.92 -0.58
C LEU A 81 -9.77 9.73 0.83
N SER A 82 -11.10 9.66 0.97
CA SER A 82 -11.74 9.42 2.28
C SER A 82 -11.37 8.05 2.84
N ARG A 83 -11.50 7.01 2.00
CA ARG A 83 -11.13 5.64 2.36
C ARG A 83 -9.63 5.51 2.66
N PHE A 84 -8.79 6.19 1.88
CA PHE A 84 -7.36 6.25 2.14
C PHE A 84 -7.06 6.85 3.51
N ALA A 85 -7.67 7.99 3.87
CA ALA A 85 -7.43 8.64 5.15
C ALA A 85 -7.86 7.75 6.33
N GLU A 86 -8.98 7.04 6.20
CA GLU A 86 -9.44 6.05 7.18
C GLU A 86 -8.43 4.91 7.35
N GLN A 87 -8.02 4.28 6.24
CA GLN A 87 -7.05 3.17 6.25
C GLN A 87 -5.67 3.60 6.77
N TYR A 88 -5.25 4.82 6.45
CA TYR A 88 -4.02 5.42 6.97
C TYR A 88 -4.10 5.58 8.50
N ARG A 89 -5.21 6.13 9.00
CA ARG A 89 -5.44 6.29 10.43
C ARG A 89 -5.51 4.96 11.16
N GLU A 90 -6.17 3.95 10.58
CA GLU A 90 -6.21 2.60 11.15
C GLU A 90 -4.80 2.00 11.28
N GLN A 91 -3.92 2.23 10.30
CA GLN A 91 -2.56 1.66 10.31
C GLN A 91 -1.58 2.43 11.21
N PHE A 92 -1.69 3.75 11.31
CA PHE A 92 -0.68 4.59 11.99
C PHE A 92 -1.21 5.40 13.17
N ASN A 93 -2.50 5.29 13.48
CA ASN A 93 -3.18 6.01 14.56
C ASN A 93 -3.04 7.55 14.46
N GLU A 94 -2.93 8.07 13.23
CA GLU A 94 -2.82 9.50 12.95
C GLU A 94 -3.34 9.81 11.53
N LEU A 95 -3.66 11.07 11.25
CA LEU A 95 -4.05 11.50 9.90
C LEU A 95 -2.81 11.76 9.03
N PRO A 96 -2.87 11.50 7.71
CA PRO A 96 -1.75 11.77 6.81
C PRO A 96 -1.38 13.27 6.76
N SER A 97 -2.34 14.18 6.96
CA SER A 97 -2.07 15.61 7.10
C SER A 97 -1.24 15.93 8.35
N VAL A 98 -1.47 15.22 9.46
CA VAL A 98 -0.66 15.36 10.67
C VAL A 98 0.75 14.86 10.42
N THR A 99 0.90 13.72 9.73
CA THR A 99 2.22 13.20 9.34
C THR A 99 3.01 14.19 8.50
N LEU A 100 2.36 14.86 7.55
CA LEU A 100 3.03 15.84 6.69
C LEU A 100 3.58 17.03 7.49
N HIS A 101 2.94 17.43 8.59
CA HIS A 101 3.34 18.59 9.40
C HIS A 101 4.26 18.24 10.58
N ARG A 102 4.87 17.06 10.59
CA ARG A 102 5.90 16.67 11.56
C ARG A 102 7.28 17.08 11.08
#